data_AF-A0A803YMW1-F1
#
_entry.id   AF-A0A803YMW1-F1
#
_cell.length_a   1.000
_cell.length_b   1.000
_cell.length_c   1.000
_cell.angle_alpha   90.00
_cell.angle_beta   90.00
_cell.angle_gamma   90.00
#
_symmetry.space_group_name_H-M   'P 1'
#
loop_
_entity.id
_entity.type
_entity.pdbx_description
1 polymer ?
#
loop_
_entity_poly.entity_id
_entity_poly.type
_entity_poly.pdbx_seq_one_letter_code
_entity_poly.pdbx_strand_id
1 'polypeptide(L)'
;MYWITIQYDNMGRVTKREIKIGPFANTTKYAYEYDVDGQLQTVYLNEKIMWRYNYDLNGNLHLLNPSSSARLTPLRYDLRDRITRLGDVQYRLDEDGFLRQRGTEIFEYSSKGLLTRVYSKGSGWTVIYRYDGLGRRVSSKTSLGQHLQFFYADLTYPTRITHVYNHSSSEITSLYYDLQGHLFAMEISSGDEFYIASDNTGTPLAVFSSNGLMLKQIQYTAYGEIYFDSNLDFQLVIGFHGGLYDPLTKLVHFGERDYDIMAGRWTTPDIEIWKRIGKDPAPFNLYMFRNNNPASKIHDVKDYITDVNSWLVTFGFHLHNAIPGFPVPKFDLTEPSYELVKSQQWEDIPPISGVQQQVARQAKAFLSLGKMAEVQVSRRKSSGEKSWLWFATVKSLIGKGVMLAVNQGKVQTNVLNIANEDCIKVAAVLNNAYYLENLHFTVEGKDTHYFIKTTSPESDLGTLRLTSGRKALENGINVTVSQSTTVVNGRTRRFADVEMQYGALALHVRYGMTLDEEKARILEQARQRALSSAWAREQQRVRDGEEGARLWTEGEKRQLLSAGKVQGYDGYYVLSVEQYPELADSANNIQFLRQSEIGKR
;
A
#
# COMPACT_ATOMS: atom_id res chain seq x y z
N MET A 1 24.00 32.59 5.87
CA MET A 1 23.04 33.22 4.94
C MET A 1 22.60 32.19 3.93
N TYR A 2 21.29 31.95 3.85
CA TYR A 2 20.64 31.12 2.83
C TYR A 2 19.53 31.94 2.20
N TRP A 3 19.38 31.86 0.88
CA TRP A 3 18.20 32.36 0.20
C TRP A 3 17.89 31.52 -1.03
N ILE A 4 16.61 31.47 -1.36
CA ILE A 4 16.07 30.79 -2.53
C ILE A 4 15.06 31.71 -3.21
N THR A 5 15.10 31.80 -4.53
CA THR A 5 14.04 32.41 -5.35
C THR A 5 13.53 31.40 -6.35
N ILE A 6 12.22 31.44 -6.60
CA ILE A 6 11.52 30.46 -7.43
C ILE A 6 10.62 31.21 -8.38
N GLN A 7 10.66 30.82 -9.64
CA GLN A 7 9.79 31.34 -10.67
C GLN A 7 8.93 30.19 -11.20
N TYR A 8 7.69 30.54 -11.51
CA TYR A 8 6.70 29.61 -12.01
C TYR A 8 6.23 30.04 -13.40
N ASP A 9 5.80 29.09 -14.21
CA ASP A 9 5.03 29.41 -15.41
C ASP A 9 3.55 29.68 -15.10
N ASN A 10 2.77 29.91 -16.15
CA ASN A 10 1.33 30.15 -16.08
C ASN A 10 0.52 28.97 -15.51
N MET A 11 1.08 27.75 -15.48
CA MET A 11 0.45 26.55 -14.92
C MET A 11 0.95 26.25 -13.50
N GLY A 12 1.77 27.13 -12.91
CA GLY A 12 2.32 26.94 -11.57
C GLY A 12 3.45 25.92 -11.49
N ARG A 13 4.06 25.55 -12.63
CA ARG A 13 5.24 24.67 -12.66
C ARG A 13 6.50 25.50 -12.43
N VAL A 14 7.45 24.98 -11.65
CA VAL A 14 8.71 25.66 -11.34
C VAL A 14 9.58 25.72 -12.60
N THR A 15 9.84 26.91 -13.13
CA THR A 15 10.70 27.10 -14.32
C THR A 15 12.11 27.52 -13.99
N LYS A 16 12.30 28.19 -12.85
CA LYS A 16 13.63 28.65 -12.41
C LYS A 16 13.74 28.61 -10.90
N ARG A 17 14.92 28.23 -10.42
CA ARG A 17 15.27 28.23 -8.99
C ARG A 17 16.68 28.77 -8.81
N GLU A 18 16.83 29.89 -8.12
CA GLU A 18 18.14 30.44 -7.76
C GLU A 18 18.38 30.25 -6.28
N ILE A 19 19.54 29.67 -5.92
CA ILE A 19 19.86 29.31 -4.55
C ILE A 19 21.25 29.84 -4.21
N LYS A 20 21.38 30.44 -3.02
CA LYS A 20 22.68 30.73 -2.41
C LYS A 20 22.75 30.08 -1.04
N ILE A 21 23.73 29.21 -0.83
CA ILE A 21 23.98 28.50 0.43
C ILE A 21 25.30 28.97 1.00
N GLY A 22 25.24 29.79 2.06
CA GLY A 22 26.41 30.38 2.69
C GLY A 22 26.67 31.82 2.22
N PRO A 23 27.25 32.68 3.09
CA PRO A 23 27.44 34.11 2.79
C PRO A 23 28.39 34.37 1.62
N PHE A 24 29.43 33.54 1.48
CA PHE A 24 30.50 33.70 0.49
C PHE A 24 30.37 32.79 -0.74
N ALA A 25 29.32 31.95 -0.81
CA ALA A 25 29.14 31.02 -1.90
C ALA A 25 28.58 31.70 -3.16
N ASN A 26 28.86 31.11 -4.32
CA ASN A 26 28.24 31.53 -5.57
C ASN A 26 26.75 31.19 -5.60
N THR A 27 25.98 32.00 -6.30
CA THR A 27 24.56 31.70 -6.56
C THR A 27 24.48 30.60 -7.62
N THR A 28 23.76 29.54 -7.32
CA THR A 28 23.50 28.44 -8.24
C THR A 28 22.13 28.64 -8.88
N LYS A 29 22.06 28.61 -10.21
CA LYS A 29 20.82 28.80 -10.96
C LYS A 29 20.40 27.48 -11.60
N TYR A 30 19.18 27.06 -11.31
CA TYR A 30 18.51 25.95 -11.99
C TYR A 30 17.43 26.51 -12.91
N ALA A 31 17.32 25.97 -14.13
CA ALA A 31 16.16 26.17 -14.99
C ALA A 31 15.57 24.82 -15.39
N TYR A 32 14.25 24.76 -15.53
CA TYR A 32 13.49 23.55 -15.76
C TYR A 32 12.62 23.73 -17.01
N GLU A 33 12.70 22.78 -17.92
CA GLU A 33 11.86 22.69 -19.10
C GLU A 33 10.97 21.45 -19.01
N TYR A 34 9.73 21.60 -19.48
CA TYR A 34 8.70 20.56 -19.43
C TYR A 34 8.25 20.20 -20.85
N ASP A 35 7.85 18.96 -21.04
CA ASP A 35 7.18 18.55 -22.27
C ASP A 35 5.72 19.06 -22.34
N VAL A 36 5.03 18.67 -23.41
CA VAL A 36 3.64 19.09 -23.67
C VAL A 36 2.64 18.55 -22.64
N ASP A 37 2.96 17.44 -21.98
CA ASP A 37 2.14 16.82 -20.93
C ASP A 37 2.50 17.34 -19.52
N GLY A 38 3.49 18.25 -19.44
CA GLY A 38 3.96 18.85 -18.20
C GLY A 38 4.92 17.99 -17.39
N GLN A 39 5.51 16.98 -18.01
CA GLN A 39 6.54 16.13 -17.42
C GLN A 39 7.92 16.80 -17.57
N LEU A 40 8.78 16.69 -16.56
CA LEU A 40 10.06 17.40 -16.52
C LEU A 40 11.02 16.85 -17.59
N GLN A 41 11.38 17.63 -18.60
CA GLN A 41 12.19 17.14 -19.73
C GLN A 41 13.69 17.45 -19.56
N THR A 42 14.03 18.69 -19.19
CA THR A 42 15.43 19.14 -19.13
C THR A 42 15.66 20.01 -17.91
N VAL A 43 16.82 19.84 -17.28
CA VAL A 43 17.29 20.69 -16.18
C VAL A 43 18.63 21.30 -16.54
N TYR A 44 18.69 22.62 -16.46
CA TYR A 44 19.90 23.41 -16.69
C TYR A 44 20.50 23.81 -15.34
N LEU A 45 21.81 23.64 -15.20
CA LEU A 45 22.60 24.13 -14.08
C LEU A 45 23.52 25.24 -14.59
N ASN A 46 23.33 26.46 -14.08
CA ASN A 46 24.05 27.65 -14.51
C ASN A 46 24.08 27.79 -16.04
N GLU A 47 22.90 27.74 -16.67
CA GLU A 47 22.67 27.87 -18.11
C GLU A 47 23.21 26.72 -18.98
N LYS A 48 23.78 25.68 -18.38
CA LYS A 48 24.24 24.47 -19.08
C LYS A 48 23.28 23.31 -18.83
N ILE A 49 22.94 22.56 -19.88
CA ILE A 49 22.17 21.33 -19.74
C ILE A 49 22.95 20.36 -18.85
N MET A 50 22.30 19.90 -17.78
CA MET A 50 22.91 18.96 -16.83
C MET A 50 22.15 17.63 -16.79
N TRP A 51 20.81 17.69 -16.80
CA TRP A 51 19.97 16.49 -16.82
C TRP A 51 18.94 16.53 -17.92
N ARG A 52 18.71 15.38 -18.55
CA ARG A 52 17.60 15.12 -19.45
C ARG A 52 16.81 13.92 -18.98
N TYR A 53 15.51 14.00 -19.14
CA TYR A 53 14.55 12.97 -18.78
C TYR A 53 13.58 12.78 -19.96
N ASN A 54 13.29 11.53 -20.31
CA ASN A 54 12.30 11.20 -21.33
C ASN A 54 11.36 10.11 -20.82
N TYR A 55 10.14 10.14 -21.33
CA TYR A 55 9.04 9.32 -20.86
C TYR A 55 8.46 8.49 -22.00
N ASP A 56 7.97 7.29 -21.69
CA ASP A 56 7.18 6.51 -22.63
C ASP A 56 5.70 6.97 -22.64
N LEU A 57 4.89 6.33 -23.48
CA LEU A 57 3.47 6.66 -23.65
C LEU A 57 2.63 6.47 -22.38
N ASN A 58 3.09 5.65 -21.43
CA ASN A 58 2.42 5.42 -20.14
C ASN A 58 2.99 6.33 -19.04
N GLY A 59 3.88 7.27 -19.38
CA GLY A 59 4.53 8.17 -18.41
C GLY A 59 5.63 7.51 -17.60
N ASN A 60 6.19 6.38 -18.03
CA ASN A 60 7.36 5.82 -17.37
C ASN A 60 8.64 6.55 -17.80
N LEU A 61 9.45 7.02 -16.84
CA LEU A 61 10.78 7.58 -17.09
C LEU A 61 11.73 6.56 -17.72
N HIS A 62 11.87 6.54 -19.05
CA HIS A 62 12.64 5.50 -19.76
C HIS A 62 14.09 5.89 -20.08
N LEU A 63 14.49 7.14 -19.82
CA LEU A 63 15.83 7.66 -20.08
C LEU A 63 16.14 8.78 -19.09
N LEU A 64 17.29 8.70 -18.41
CA LEU A 64 17.74 9.75 -17.50
C LEU A 64 19.26 9.91 -17.49
N ASN A 65 19.73 11.08 -17.06
CA ASN A 65 21.11 11.27 -16.61
C ASN A 65 21.21 10.93 -15.10
N PRO A 66 21.93 9.87 -14.70
CA PRO A 66 22.05 9.51 -13.28
C PRO A 66 23.10 10.37 -12.61
N SER A 67 22.83 10.83 -11.38
CA SER A 67 23.75 11.64 -10.58
C SER A 67 24.35 12.80 -11.38
N SER A 68 25.66 12.99 -11.39
CA SER A 68 26.36 13.98 -12.20
C SER A 68 26.87 13.45 -13.56
N SER A 69 26.34 12.31 -14.04
CA SER A 69 26.82 11.65 -15.26
C SER A 69 26.24 12.27 -16.53
N ALA A 70 27.12 12.57 -17.50
CA ALA A 70 26.71 13.00 -18.84
C ALA A 70 26.07 11.85 -19.66
N ARG A 71 26.20 10.59 -19.23
CA ARG A 71 25.67 9.42 -19.95
C ARG A 71 24.17 9.28 -19.73
N LEU A 72 23.41 9.27 -20.83
CA LEU A 72 22.01 8.87 -20.83
C LEU A 72 21.89 7.37 -20.55
N THR A 73 21.12 7.05 -19.52
CA THR A 73 20.93 5.69 -19.02
C THR A 73 19.47 5.28 -19.23
N PRO A 74 19.22 4.17 -19.96
CA PRO A 74 17.85 3.73 -20.23
C PRO A 74 17.25 2.97 -19.05
N LEU A 75 15.95 3.11 -18.86
CA LEU A 75 15.13 2.30 -17.96
C LEU A 75 14.16 1.47 -18.81
N ARG A 76 13.85 0.26 -18.37
CA ARG A 76 12.95 -0.66 -19.07
C ARG A 76 11.81 -1.11 -18.19
N TYR A 77 10.66 -1.34 -18.81
CA TYR A 77 9.41 -1.67 -18.16
C TYR A 77 8.76 -2.89 -18.82
N ASP A 78 7.95 -3.62 -18.07
CA ASP A 78 7.07 -4.64 -18.62
C ASP A 78 5.69 -4.06 -18.99
N LEU A 79 4.78 -4.91 -19.48
CA LEU A 79 3.42 -4.51 -19.87
C LEU A 79 2.54 -4.04 -18.70
N ARG A 80 2.99 -4.21 -17.45
CA ARG A 80 2.30 -3.77 -16.23
C ARG A 80 2.96 -2.52 -15.63
N ASP A 81 3.77 -1.81 -16.41
CA ASP A 81 4.54 -0.62 -16.02
C ASP A 81 5.55 -0.86 -14.89
N ARG A 82 5.91 -2.13 -14.63
CA ARG A 82 6.88 -2.52 -13.60
C ARG A 82 8.29 -2.39 -14.15
N ILE A 83 9.20 -1.76 -13.40
CA ILE A 83 10.60 -1.61 -13.82
C ILE A 83 11.30 -2.98 -13.87
N THR A 84 12.02 -3.24 -14.96
CA THR A 84 12.81 -4.47 -15.15
C THR A 84 14.31 -4.20 -15.22
N ARG A 85 14.72 -2.98 -15.57
CA ARG A 85 16.14 -2.60 -15.66
C ARG A 85 16.33 -1.09 -15.54
N LEU A 86 17.44 -0.69 -14.92
CA LEU A 86 18.00 0.67 -14.94
C LEU A 86 19.46 0.59 -15.36
N GLY A 87 19.79 1.04 -16.57
CA GLY A 87 21.12 0.87 -17.15
C GLY A 87 21.50 -0.61 -17.21
N ASP A 88 22.46 -1.02 -16.39
CA ASP A 88 22.90 -2.41 -16.25
C ASP A 88 22.35 -3.12 -15.00
N VAL A 89 21.70 -2.37 -14.10
CA VAL A 89 21.11 -2.89 -12.87
C VAL A 89 19.76 -3.53 -13.19
N GLN A 90 19.62 -4.82 -12.89
CA GLN A 90 18.34 -5.54 -13.02
C GLN A 90 17.39 -5.17 -11.87
N TYR A 91 16.12 -5.02 -12.21
CA TYR A 91 15.04 -4.87 -11.24
C TYR A 91 14.08 -6.04 -11.36
N ARG A 92 13.47 -6.43 -10.23
CA ARG A 92 12.34 -7.36 -10.20
C ARG A 92 11.30 -6.85 -9.24
N LEU A 93 10.05 -6.83 -9.71
CA LEU A 93 8.87 -6.66 -8.89
C LEU A 93 8.18 -8.00 -8.73
N ASP A 94 7.49 -8.20 -7.60
CA ASP A 94 6.65 -9.38 -7.42
C ASP A 94 5.32 -9.27 -8.20
N GLU A 95 4.48 -10.30 -8.06
CA GLU A 95 3.19 -10.35 -8.76
C GLU A 95 2.17 -9.32 -8.25
N ASP A 96 2.33 -8.88 -7.00
CA ASP A 96 1.52 -7.83 -6.39
C ASP A 96 2.02 -6.43 -6.80
N GLY A 97 3.20 -6.35 -7.44
CA GLY A 97 3.78 -5.14 -7.98
C GLY A 97 4.70 -4.40 -7.00
N PHE A 98 5.12 -5.03 -5.91
CA PHE A 98 6.09 -4.48 -4.96
C PHE A 98 7.52 -4.73 -5.44
N LEU A 99 8.42 -3.78 -5.20
CA LEU A 99 9.86 -3.98 -5.43
C LEU A 99 10.36 -5.18 -4.63
N ARG A 100 10.92 -6.17 -5.33
CA ARG A 100 11.51 -7.38 -4.72
C ARG A 100 13.03 -7.38 -4.79
N GLN A 101 13.60 -6.94 -5.91
CA GLN A 101 15.05 -6.96 -6.12
C GLN A 101 15.53 -5.76 -6.94
N ARG A 102 16.69 -5.21 -6.54
CA ARG A 102 17.49 -4.24 -7.31
C ARG A 102 18.95 -4.66 -7.29
N GLY A 103 19.47 -5.14 -8.42
CA GLY A 103 20.82 -5.70 -8.48
C GLY A 103 21.02 -6.83 -7.47
N THR A 104 21.89 -6.64 -6.49
CA THR A 104 22.14 -7.61 -5.41
C THR A 104 21.26 -7.40 -4.17
N GLU A 105 20.49 -6.32 -4.11
CA GLU A 105 19.66 -5.93 -2.98
C GLU A 105 18.28 -6.60 -3.09
N ILE A 106 17.81 -7.14 -1.97
CA ILE A 106 16.53 -7.81 -1.83
C ILE A 106 15.67 -7.00 -0.85
N PHE A 107 14.43 -6.74 -1.26
CA PHE A 107 13.46 -5.93 -0.53
C PHE A 107 12.31 -6.82 -0.08
N GLU A 108 11.95 -6.74 1.20
CA GLU A 108 10.89 -7.53 1.80
C GLU A 108 9.78 -6.60 2.28
N TYR A 109 8.63 -6.67 1.60
CA TYR A 109 7.43 -5.95 1.99
C TYR A 109 6.48 -6.90 2.74
N SER A 110 5.77 -6.35 3.71
CA SER A 110 4.65 -7.03 4.37
C SER A 110 3.39 -7.00 3.49
N SER A 111 2.37 -7.76 3.87
CA SER A 111 1.05 -7.71 3.21
C SER A 111 0.35 -6.34 3.30
N LYS A 112 0.77 -5.45 4.21
CA LYS A 112 0.31 -4.04 4.27
C LYS A 112 1.10 -3.12 3.33
N GLY A 113 2.06 -3.63 2.57
CA GLY A 113 2.92 -2.83 1.72
C GLY A 113 4.00 -2.03 2.45
N LEU A 114 4.27 -2.35 3.72
CA LEU A 114 5.33 -1.73 4.51
C LEU A 114 6.64 -2.51 4.33
N LEU A 115 7.74 -1.82 3.99
CA LEU A 115 9.07 -2.40 3.85
C LEU A 115 9.60 -2.85 5.23
N THR A 116 9.73 -4.15 5.47
CA THR A 116 10.15 -4.69 6.77
C THR A 116 11.65 -5.01 6.82
N ARG A 117 12.24 -5.36 5.68
CA ARG A 117 13.67 -5.71 5.60
C ARG A 117 14.25 -5.42 4.22
N VAL A 118 15.50 -4.96 4.21
CA VAL A 118 16.35 -4.95 3.01
C VAL A 118 17.68 -5.61 3.34
N TYR A 119 18.25 -6.37 2.40
CA TYR A 119 19.60 -6.89 2.56
C TYR A 119 20.30 -7.05 1.21
N SER A 120 21.63 -6.93 1.21
CA SER A 120 22.45 -7.10 0.01
C SER A 120 23.11 -8.47 -0.01
N LYS A 121 22.81 -9.27 -1.04
CA LYS A 121 23.45 -10.57 -1.29
C LYS A 121 24.95 -10.45 -1.59
N GLY A 122 25.39 -9.31 -2.12
CA GLY A 122 26.78 -9.08 -2.48
C GLY A 122 27.60 -8.45 -1.35
N SER A 123 27.02 -7.46 -0.66
CA SER A 123 27.73 -6.62 0.32
C SER A 123 27.54 -7.09 1.77
N GLY A 124 26.59 -7.98 2.04
CA GLY A 124 26.36 -8.57 3.36
C GLY A 124 25.71 -7.66 4.41
N TRP A 125 25.29 -6.44 4.06
CA TRP A 125 24.55 -5.57 4.97
C TRP A 125 23.05 -5.89 4.97
N THR A 126 22.38 -5.63 6.08
CA THR A 126 20.92 -5.70 6.21
C THR A 126 20.38 -4.52 7.01
N VAL A 127 19.17 -4.08 6.67
CA VAL A 127 18.39 -3.08 7.40
C VAL A 127 17.02 -3.70 7.72
N ILE A 128 16.60 -3.58 8.97
CA ILE A 128 15.30 -4.05 9.47
C ILE A 128 14.50 -2.84 9.95
N TYR A 129 13.26 -2.74 9.51
CA TYR A 129 12.34 -1.69 9.91
C TYR A 129 11.22 -2.25 10.79
N ARG A 130 10.71 -1.43 11.71
CA ARG A 130 9.53 -1.76 12.53
C ARG A 130 8.50 -0.65 12.39
N TYR A 131 7.24 -1.02 12.57
CA TYR A 131 6.08 -0.13 12.43
C TYR A 131 5.15 -0.25 13.63
N ASP A 132 4.42 0.80 13.94
CA ASP A 132 3.33 0.76 14.92
C ASP A 132 2.02 0.25 14.30
N GLY A 133 0.98 0.09 15.13
CA GLY A 133 -0.35 -0.36 14.69
C GLY A 133 -1.07 0.62 13.74
N LEU A 134 -0.57 1.85 13.62
CA LEU A 134 -1.08 2.89 12.72
C LEU A 134 -0.26 2.98 11.41
N GLY A 135 0.67 2.05 11.17
CA GLY A 135 1.44 1.97 9.94
C GLY A 135 2.64 2.93 9.87
N ARG A 136 2.99 3.62 10.95
CA ARG A 136 4.13 4.56 10.96
C ARG A 136 5.42 3.83 11.28
N ARG A 137 6.53 4.18 10.61
CA ARG A 137 7.85 3.59 10.87
C ARG A 137 8.36 4.04 12.25
N VAL A 138 8.61 3.11 13.17
CA VAL A 138 9.06 3.40 14.55
C VAL A 138 10.52 3.08 14.79
N SER A 139 11.14 2.24 13.96
CA SER A 139 12.59 2.03 14.02
C SER A 139 13.22 1.60 12.71
N SER A 140 14.52 1.87 12.59
CA SER A 140 15.43 1.33 11.57
C SER A 140 16.66 0.79 12.27
N LYS A 141 17.03 -0.46 11.97
CA LYS A 141 18.23 -1.11 12.54
C LYS A 141 19.05 -1.74 11.43
N THR A 142 20.30 -1.32 11.31
CA THR A 142 21.26 -1.86 10.35
C THR A 142 22.17 -2.89 11.01
N SER A 143 22.70 -3.84 10.22
CA SER A 143 23.76 -4.74 10.69
C SER A 143 25.12 -4.04 10.88
N LEU A 144 25.25 -2.80 10.39
CA LEU A 144 26.44 -1.97 10.53
C LEU A 144 26.48 -1.19 11.86
N GLY A 145 25.50 -1.41 12.75
CA GLY A 145 25.47 -0.86 14.11
C GLY A 145 24.53 0.32 14.32
N GLN A 146 24.09 1.00 13.25
CA GLN A 146 23.12 2.10 13.36
C GLN A 146 21.75 1.57 13.79
N HIS A 147 21.18 2.16 14.83
CA HIS A 147 19.83 1.84 15.31
C HIS A 147 19.10 3.11 15.76
N LEU A 148 18.08 3.49 15.01
CA LEU A 148 17.28 4.68 15.23
C LEU A 148 15.84 4.31 15.60
N GLN A 149 15.24 5.10 16.48
CA GLN A 149 13.80 5.08 16.76
C GLN A 149 13.18 6.41 16.43
N PHE A 150 11.94 6.40 15.92
CA PHE A 150 11.21 7.58 15.45
C PHE A 150 9.95 7.79 16.28
N PHE A 151 9.67 9.03 16.69
CA PHE A 151 8.52 9.39 17.50
C PHE A 151 7.69 10.51 16.88
N TYR A 152 6.38 10.44 17.10
CA TYR A 152 5.35 11.26 16.46
C TYR A 152 4.51 11.97 17.53
N ALA A 153 5.00 13.10 18.03
CA ALA A 153 4.39 13.86 19.12
C ALA A 153 3.44 14.97 18.65
N ASP A 154 3.44 15.29 17.35
CA ASP A 154 2.52 16.26 16.76
C ASP A 154 1.15 15.62 16.53
N LEU A 155 0.18 15.94 17.38
CA LEU A 155 -1.19 15.40 17.29
C LEU A 155 -1.96 15.95 16.08
N THR A 156 -1.56 17.12 15.58
CA THR A 156 -2.17 17.77 14.41
C THR A 156 -1.71 17.09 13.14
N TYR A 157 -0.42 16.75 13.07
CA TYR A 157 0.23 16.08 11.94
C TYR A 157 0.83 14.74 12.38
N PRO A 158 0.03 13.67 12.49
CA PRO A 158 0.42 12.45 13.19
C PRO A 158 1.41 11.56 12.42
N THR A 159 1.68 11.86 11.16
CA THR A 159 2.74 11.25 10.33
C THR A 159 4.08 11.98 10.45
N ARG A 160 4.12 13.14 11.13
CA ARG A 160 5.32 13.97 11.28
C ARG A 160 6.24 13.42 12.37
N ILE A 161 7.48 13.19 11.99
CA ILE A 161 8.51 12.75 12.93
C ILE A 161 9.01 13.96 13.69
N THR A 162 8.86 13.91 15.00
CA THR A 162 9.21 15.02 15.90
C THR A 162 10.48 14.75 16.68
N HIS A 163 10.76 13.48 17.00
CA HIS A 163 11.94 13.09 17.74
C HIS A 163 12.57 11.84 17.15
N VAL A 164 13.89 11.77 17.20
CA VAL A 164 14.68 10.60 16.80
C VAL A 164 15.58 10.21 17.95
N TYR A 165 15.51 8.96 18.40
CA TYR A 165 16.46 8.44 19.39
C TYR A 165 17.51 7.58 18.70
N ASN A 166 18.78 7.92 18.90
CA ASN A 166 19.91 7.19 18.37
C ASN A 166 20.50 6.27 19.45
N HIS A 167 20.36 4.95 19.28
CA HIS A 167 20.89 3.97 20.25
C HIS A 167 22.42 3.95 20.29
N SER A 168 23.10 4.38 19.23
CA SER A 168 24.57 4.38 19.18
C SER A 168 25.18 5.51 20.02
N SER A 169 24.56 6.69 20.06
CA SER A 169 24.99 7.82 20.89
C SER A 169 24.19 8.01 22.18
N SER A 170 23.04 7.32 22.32
CA SER A 170 22.07 7.52 23.40
C SER A 170 21.49 8.95 23.47
N GLU A 171 21.44 9.64 22.33
CA GLU A 171 20.92 11.00 22.23
C GLU A 171 19.55 11.04 21.56
N ILE A 172 18.77 12.07 21.91
CA ILE A 172 17.50 12.41 21.27
C ILE A 172 17.71 13.64 20.40
N THR A 173 17.29 13.58 19.14
CA THR A 173 17.21 14.73 18.24
C THR A 173 15.76 15.17 18.11
N SER A 174 15.46 16.40 18.52
CA SER A 174 14.17 17.07 18.30
C SER A 174 14.18 17.79 16.95
N LEU A 175 13.12 17.62 16.17
CA LEU A 175 12.97 18.16 14.81
C LEU A 175 11.90 19.25 14.79
N TYR A 176 12.24 20.43 14.28
CA TYR A 176 11.34 21.59 14.23
C TYR A 176 11.00 21.96 12.78
N TYR A 177 9.70 22.12 12.54
CA TYR A 177 9.13 22.37 11.21
C TYR A 177 8.48 23.74 11.15
N ASP A 178 8.58 24.40 10.01
CA ASP A 178 7.91 25.68 9.77
C ASP A 178 6.41 25.49 9.50
N LEU A 179 5.71 26.59 9.24
CA LEU A 179 4.27 26.59 8.97
C LEU A 179 3.90 25.84 7.68
N GLN A 180 4.85 25.59 6.78
CA GLN A 180 4.66 24.81 5.55
C GLN A 180 5.01 23.32 5.75
N GLY A 181 5.44 22.93 6.96
CA GLY A 181 5.86 21.58 7.29
C GLY A 181 7.29 21.25 6.84
N HIS A 182 8.12 22.24 6.54
CA HIS A 182 9.52 22.02 6.14
C HIS A 182 10.44 22.05 7.37
N LEU A 183 11.38 21.10 7.42
CA LEU A 183 12.37 21.04 8.49
C LEU A 183 13.28 22.28 8.40
N PHE A 184 13.34 23.08 9.46
CA PHE A 184 14.15 24.32 9.48
C PHE A 184 15.13 24.38 10.65
N ALA A 185 14.94 23.56 11.69
CA ALA A 185 15.87 23.45 12.80
C ALA A 185 15.80 22.07 13.45
N MET A 186 16.87 21.72 14.17
CA MET A 186 16.90 20.56 15.04
C MET A 186 17.80 20.81 16.25
N GLU A 187 17.55 20.08 17.32
CA GLU A 187 18.27 20.17 18.58
C GLU A 187 18.60 18.77 19.07
N ILE A 188 19.85 18.54 19.46
CA ILE A 188 20.27 17.28 20.08
C ILE A 188 20.22 17.45 21.59
N SER A 189 19.86 16.40 22.33
CA SER A 189 19.78 16.39 23.80
C SER A 189 21.09 16.74 24.51
N SER A 190 22.22 16.76 23.79
CA SER A 190 23.52 17.29 24.25
C SER A 190 23.52 18.82 24.45
N GLY A 191 22.54 19.53 23.86
CA GLY A 191 22.45 20.99 23.79
C GLY A 191 22.91 21.57 22.45
N ASP A 192 23.30 20.75 21.48
CA ASP A 192 23.71 21.22 20.16
C ASP A 192 22.50 21.60 19.28
N GLU A 193 22.49 22.85 18.83
CA GLU A 193 21.46 23.40 17.94
C GLU A 193 21.95 23.50 16.50
N PHE A 194 21.07 23.14 15.56
CA PHE A 194 21.34 23.19 14.13
C PHE A 194 20.19 23.85 13.38
N TYR A 195 20.55 24.66 12.39
CA TYR A 195 19.61 25.34 11.50
C TYR A 195 19.70 24.72 10.10
N ILE A 196 18.56 24.41 9.52
CA ILE A 196 18.45 23.62 8.29
C ILE A 196 17.84 24.49 7.19
N ALA A 197 18.51 24.58 6.05
CA ALA A 197 17.98 25.24 4.88
C ALA A 197 17.28 24.21 4.00
N SER A 198 15.96 24.29 3.90
CA SER A 198 15.13 23.45 3.04
C SER A 198 14.66 24.18 1.78
N ASP A 199 14.44 23.43 0.69
CA ASP A 199 13.86 23.97 -0.55
C ASP A 199 12.32 24.00 -0.52
N ASN A 200 11.69 24.46 -1.60
CA ASN A 200 10.22 24.55 -1.71
C ASN A 200 9.47 23.22 -1.57
N THR A 201 10.16 22.10 -1.74
CA THR A 201 9.59 20.77 -1.57
C THR A 201 9.76 20.25 -0.14
N GLY A 202 10.51 20.96 0.71
CA GLY A 202 10.87 20.52 2.06
C GLY A 202 12.12 19.64 2.08
N THR A 203 12.91 19.61 1.00
CA THR A 203 14.16 18.85 0.93
C THR A 203 15.29 19.64 1.59
N PRO A 204 15.96 19.11 2.64
CA PRO A 204 17.09 19.78 3.27
C PRO A 204 18.30 19.89 2.33
N LEU A 205 18.81 21.10 2.12
CA LEU A 205 19.96 21.38 1.24
C LEU A 205 21.25 21.70 2.01
N ALA A 206 21.13 22.23 3.24
CA ALA A 206 22.29 22.54 4.06
C ALA A 206 21.95 22.55 5.56
N VAL A 207 22.98 22.33 6.37
CA VAL A 207 22.92 22.38 7.83
C VAL A 207 23.95 23.38 8.33
N PHE A 208 23.53 24.26 9.24
CA PHE A 208 24.35 25.26 9.89
C PHE A 208 24.40 25.01 11.40
N SER A 209 25.53 25.29 12.04
CA SER A 209 25.65 25.29 13.50
C SER A 209 24.96 26.51 14.13
N SER A 210 24.83 26.51 15.46
CA SER A 210 24.39 27.65 16.26
C SER A 210 25.17 28.95 15.99
N ASN A 211 26.46 28.83 15.67
CA ASN A 211 27.33 29.97 15.32
C ASN A 211 27.22 30.40 13.83
N GLY A 212 26.32 29.78 13.05
CA GLY A 212 26.10 30.11 11.65
C GLY A 212 27.13 29.54 10.67
N LEU A 213 27.97 28.59 11.11
CA LEU A 213 28.92 27.87 10.24
C LEU A 213 28.20 26.76 9.48
N MET A 214 28.48 26.62 8.18
CA MET A 214 27.92 25.53 7.37
C MET A 214 28.65 24.22 7.67
N LEU A 215 27.91 23.23 8.19
CA LEU A 215 28.44 21.91 8.57
C LEU A 215 28.23 20.85 7.49
N LYS A 216 27.16 20.98 6.71
CA LYS A 216 26.79 20.05 5.64
C LYS A 216 26.09 20.80 4.52
N GLN A 217 26.39 20.41 3.28
CA GLN A 217 25.68 20.82 2.07
C GLN A 217 25.38 19.58 1.23
N ILE A 218 24.15 19.50 0.74
CA ILE A 218 23.65 18.39 -0.08
C ILE A 218 23.09 18.95 -1.38
N GLN A 219 23.39 18.31 -2.50
CA GLN A 219 22.77 18.62 -3.79
C GLN A 219 22.10 17.39 -4.38
N TYR A 220 20.89 17.62 -4.90
CA TYR A 220 19.98 16.59 -5.39
C TYR A 220 19.69 16.80 -6.87
N THR A 221 19.55 15.71 -7.61
CA THR A 221 18.89 15.73 -8.92
C THR A 221 17.40 16.08 -8.73
N ALA A 222 16.68 16.37 -9.82
CA ALA A 222 15.26 16.69 -9.73
C ALA A 222 14.43 15.55 -9.12
N TYR A 223 14.84 14.30 -9.33
CA TYR A 223 14.20 13.10 -8.77
C TYR A 223 14.76 12.68 -7.40
N GLY A 224 15.62 13.50 -6.77
CA GLY A 224 16.04 13.30 -5.38
C GLY A 224 17.28 12.42 -5.20
N GLU A 225 17.97 12.03 -6.27
CA GLU A 225 19.26 11.36 -6.16
C GLU A 225 20.33 12.36 -5.66
N ILE A 226 21.05 12.00 -4.60
CA ILE A 226 22.13 12.83 -4.07
C ILE A 226 23.37 12.65 -4.95
N TYR A 227 23.83 13.72 -5.61
CA TYR A 227 25.05 13.70 -6.41
C TYR A 227 26.22 14.45 -5.76
N PHE A 228 25.96 15.19 -4.68
CA PHE A 228 26.99 15.85 -3.87
C PHE A 228 26.55 15.91 -2.41
N ASP A 229 27.45 15.53 -1.50
CA ASP A 229 27.30 15.66 -0.05
C ASP A 229 28.66 16.05 0.54
N SER A 230 28.73 17.20 1.21
CA SER A 230 29.99 17.73 1.73
C SER A 230 30.46 17.05 3.03
N ASN A 231 29.60 16.31 3.72
CA ASN A 231 29.92 15.69 5.01
C ASN A 231 29.04 14.46 5.28
N LEU A 232 29.51 13.28 4.87
CA LEU A 232 28.78 12.02 5.01
C LEU A 232 28.62 11.54 6.47
N ASP A 233 29.50 11.96 7.37
CA ASP A 233 29.46 11.56 8.78
C ASP A 233 28.31 12.24 9.53
N PHE A 234 27.90 13.42 9.06
CA PHE A 234 26.70 14.09 9.56
C PHE A 234 25.44 13.48 8.95
N GLN A 235 24.78 12.62 9.73
CA GLN A 235 23.57 11.92 9.30
C GLN A 235 22.33 12.79 9.51
N LEU A 236 21.64 13.10 8.40
CA LEU A 236 20.33 13.75 8.43
C LEU A 236 19.26 12.74 8.00
N VAL A 237 18.33 12.44 8.90
CA VAL A 237 17.27 11.43 8.68
C VAL A 237 16.19 11.89 7.70
N ILE A 238 15.86 13.19 7.70
CA ILE A 238 14.90 13.79 6.78
C ILE A 238 15.64 14.15 5.49
N GLY A 239 15.11 13.69 4.35
CA GLY A 239 15.73 13.86 3.04
C GLY A 239 14.77 14.46 2.02
N PHE A 240 14.82 13.92 0.81
CA PHE A 240 14.02 14.39 -0.32
C PHE A 240 12.53 14.52 0.04
N HIS A 241 11.94 15.67 -0.27
CA HIS A 241 10.53 16.00 -0.01
C HIS A 241 10.07 15.83 1.45
N GLY A 242 11.00 15.88 2.42
CA GLY A 242 10.70 15.71 3.84
C GLY A 242 10.50 14.25 4.28
N GLY A 243 10.73 13.28 3.41
CA GLY A 243 10.62 11.86 3.75
C GLY A 243 11.85 11.32 4.49
N LEU A 244 11.73 10.11 5.04
CA LEU A 244 12.82 9.42 5.73
C LEU A 244 13.77 8.77 4.72
N TYR A 245 14.95 9.35 4.53
CA TYR A 245 15.95 8.83 3.59
C TYR A 245 16.86 7.79 4.25
N ASP A 246 17.00 6.63 3.61
CA ASP A 246 17.94 5.60 4.01
C ASP A 246 19.10 5.52 3.00
N PRO A 247 20.34 5.83 3.41
CA PRO A 247 21.48 5.89 2.50
C PRO A 247 21.95 4.52 2.01
N LEU A 248 21.61 3.42 2.69
CA LEU A 248 21.96 2.06 2.25
C LEU A 248 20.99 1.60 1.17
N THR A 249 19.69 1.78 1.40
CA THR A 249 18.66 1.30 0.47
C THR A 249 18.34 2.31 -0.63
N LYS A 250 18.83 3.55 -0.53
CA LYS A 250 18.52 4.64 -1.48
C LYS A 250 17.01 4.87 -1.64
N LEU A 251 16.23 4.51 -0.62
CA LEU A 251 14.79 4.74 -0.59
C LEU A 251 14.48 5.93 0.32
N VAL A 252 13.39 6.62 -0.01
CA VAL A 252 12.80 7.64 0.85
C VAL A 252 11.41 7.19 1.25
N HIS A 253 11.17 7.06 2.55
CA HIS A 253 9.90 6.59 3.07
C HIS A 253 8.94 7.75 3.33
N PHE A 254 7.71 7.63 2.82
CA PHE A 254 6.63 8.59 2.92
C PHE A 254 5.34 7.89 3.37
N GLY A 255 4.88 8.14 4.59
CA GLY A 255 3.61 7.56 5.06
C GLY A 255 3.59 6.04 4.88
N GLU A 256 2.79 5.55 3.95
CA GLU A 256 2.66 4.12 3.64
C GLU A 256 3.54 3.61 2.48
N ARG A 257 4.28 4.47 1.76
CA ARG A 257 5.01 4.08 0.54
C ARG A 257 6.47 4.49 0.58
N ASP A 258 7.30 3.70 -0.09
CA ASP A 258 8.71 4.00 -0.29
C ASP A 258 8.94 4.48 -1.73
N TYR A 259 9.78 5.48 -1.87
CA TYR A 259 10.17 6.08 -3.14
C TYR A 259 11.61 5.71 -3.48
N ASP A 260 11.85 5.16 -4.67
CA ASP A 260 13.18 4.84 -5.16
C ASP A 260 13.77 6.04 -5.91
N ILE A 261 14.77 6.69 -5.29
CA ILE A 261 15.42 7.87 -5.86
C ILE A 261 16.23 7.55 -7.13
N MET A 262 16.66 6.29 -7.30
CA MET A 262 17.44 5.87 -8.46
C MET A 262 16.54 5.72 -9.68
N ALA A 263 15.37 5.10 -9.48
CA ALA A 263 14.39 4.88 -10.55
C ALA A 263 13.43 6.06 -10.75
N GLY A 264 13.37 7.02 -9.81
CA GLY A 264 12.49 8.18 -9.86
C GLY A 264 11.01 7.85 -9.71
N ARG A 265 10.67 6.80 -8.95
CA ARG A 265 9.29 6.27 -8.84
C ARG A 265 9.01 5.57 -7.51
N TRP A 266 7.73 5.35 -7.23
CA TRP A 266 7.28 4.55 -6.09
C TRP A 266 7.68 3.07 -6.24
N THR A 267 7.96 2.40 -5.13
CA THR A 267 8.33 0.96 -5.09
C THR A 267 7.12 0.02 -5.04
N THR A 268 5.94 0.57 -4.77
CA THR A 268 4.65 -0.13 -4.68
C THR A 268 3.66 0.57 -5.61
N PRO A 269 2.55 -0.04 -6.07
CA PRO A 269 1.55 0.63 -6.90
C PRO A 269 0.50 1.39 -6.07
N ASP A 270 -0.05 2.50 -6.58
CA ASP A 270 -1.23 3.17 -6.01
C ASP A 270 -2.52 2.51 -6.52
N ILE A 271 -3.07 1.58 -5.74
CA ILE A 271 -4.33 0.91 -6.11
C ILE A 271 -5.57 1.79 -5.84
N GLU A 272 -5.46 2.87 -5.04
CA GLU A 272 -6.57 3.75 -4.71
C GLU A 272 -7.02 4.60 -5.91
N ILE A 273 -6.14 4.79 -6.90
CA ILE A 273 -6.46 5.41 -8.20
C ILE A 273 -7.71 4.78 -8.83
N TRP A 274 -7.88 3.46 -8.73
CA TRP A 274 -9.00 2.76 -9.35
C TRP A 274 -10.38 3.21 -8.83
N LYS A 275 -10.44 3.73 -7.59
CA LYS A 275 -11.69 4.27 -7.01
C LYS A 275 -12.10 5.61 -7.62
N ARG A 276 -11.13 6.36 -8.14
CA ARG A 276 -11.27 7.76 -8.57
C ARG A 276 -11.31 7.90 -10.09
N ILE A 277 -10.50 7.11 -10.80
CA ILE A 277 -10.25 7.29 -12.24
C ILE A 277 -11.50 7.13 -13.12
N GLY A 278 -12.45 6.28 -12.72
CA GLY A 278 -13.72 6.15 -13.44
C GLY A 278 -14.60 7.40 -13.36
N LYS A 279 -14.49 8.16 -12.25
CA LYS A 279 -15.27 9.38 -12.01
C LYS A 279 -14.58 10.62 -12.57
N ASP A 280 -13.25 10.64 -12.53
CA ASP A 280 -12.42 11.72 -13.03
C ASP A 280 -11.29 11.17 -13.92
N PRO A 281 -11.61 10.80 -15.18
CA PRO A 281 -10.61 10.24 -16.09
C PRO A 281 -9.52 11.28 -16.42
N ALA A 282 -8.28 10.89 -16.19
CA ALA A 282 -7.07 11.67 -16.49
C ALA A 282 -5.91 10.71 -16.81
N PRO A 283 -4.82 11.17 -17.45
CA PRO A 283 -3.60 10.38 -17.55
C PRO A 283 -3.12 9.94 -16.16
N PHE A 284 -2.76 8.67 -16.00
CA PHE A 284 -2.32 8.12 -14.73
C PHE A 284 -1.26 7.03 -14.93
N ASN A 285 -0.47 6.78 -13.90
CA ASN A 285 0.46 5.67 -13.80
C ASN A 285 0.60 5.29 -12.33
N LEU A 286 0.58 3.99 -12.01
CA LEU A 286 0.51 3.50 -10.63
C LEU A 286 1.80 3.77 -9.81
N TYR A 287 2.93 3.99 -10.49
CA TYR A 287 4.26 4.15 -9.89
C TYR A 287 4.83 5.56 -10.04
N MET A 288 4.29 6.36 -10.95
CA MET A 288 4.80 7.69 -11.28
C MET A 288 4.79 8.62 -10.06
N PHE A 289 5.90 9.32 -9.85
CA PHE A 289 6.02 10.28 -8.78
C PHE A 289 5.60 11.68 -9.25
N ARG A 290 4.60 12.27 -8.59
CA ARG A 290 4.11 13.64 -8.83
C ARG A 290 3.89 13.98 -10.32
N ASN A 291 3.25 13.08 -11.07
CA ASN A 291 3.01 13.27 -12.51
C ASN A 291 4.28 13.64 -13.30
N ASN A 292 5.43 13.07 -12.92
CA ASN A 292 6.75 13.37 -13.48
C ASN A 292 7.20 14.84 -13.37
N ASN A 293 6.63 15.60 -12.42
CA ASN A 293 7.09 16.94 -12.07
C ASN A 293 7.49 17.00 -10.58
N PRO A 294 8.65 16.42 -10.22
CA PRO A 294 9.09 16.39 -8.82
C PRO A 294 9.49 17.77 -8.26
N ALA A 295 9.87 18.72 -9.12
CA ALA A 295 10.33 20.05 -8.68
C ALA A 295 9.18 20.96 -8.23
N SER A 296 7.95 20.69 -8.68
CA SER A 296 6.78 21.51 -8.43
C SER A 296 5.84 20.88 -7.41
N LYS A 297 5.24 21.70 -6.55
CA LYS A 297 3.97 21.36 -5.90
C LYS A 297 2.86 21.81 -6.86
N ILE A 298 2.55 21.00 -7.88
CA ILE A 298 1.42 21.33 -8.77
C ILE A 298 0.15 21.17 -7.95
N HIS A 299 -0.58 22.27 -7.80
CA HIS A 299 -1.90 22.29 -7.20
C HIS A 299 -2.91 21.95 -8.33
N ASP A 300 -3.86 21.03 -8.08
CA ASP A 300 -4.91 20.67 -9.05
C ASP A 300 -5.73 21.93 -9.39
N VAL A 301 -6.40 21.96 -10.54
CA VAL A 301 -7.38 23.01 -10.89
C VAL A 301 -8.50 23.09 -9.82
N LYS A 302 -8.68 22.04 -9.01
CA LYS A 302 -9.56 22.04 -7.83
C LYS A 302 -9.04 22.86 -6.64
N ASP A 303 -7.77 23.22 -6.65
CA ASP A 303 -7.08 23.94 -5.58
C ASP A 303 -7.04 25.46 -5.83
N TYR A 304 -7.73 25.97 -6.87
CA TYR A 304 -8.08 27.38 -6.88
C TYR A 304 -8.84 27.70 -5.60
N ILE A 305 -8.34 28.68 -4.86
CA ILE A 305 -8.90 29.10 -3.57
C ILE A 305 -10.29 29.70 -3.82
N THR A 306 -11.30 28.86 -3.78
CA THR A 306 -12.70 29.18 -4.07
C THR A 306 -13.56 29.25 -2.81
N ASP A 307 -12.96 29.02 -1.64
CA ASP A 307 -13.63 29.09 -0.36
C ASP A 307 -12.87 29.96 0.66
N VAL A 308 -13.63 30.54 1.59
CA VAL A 308 -13.11 31.48 2.60
C VAL A 308 -12.08 30.81 3.52
N ASN A 309 -12.24 29.51 3.81
CA ASN A 309 -11.33 28.81 4.71
C ASN A 309 -9.94 28.67 4.10
N SER A 310 -9.86 28.27 2.83
CA SER A 310 -8.59 28.18 2.09
C SER A 310 -7.90 29.55 1.97
N TRP A 311 -8.66 30.65 1.83
CA TRP A 311 -8.11 32.01 1.89
C TRP A 311 -7.53 32.35 3.25
N LEU A 312 -8.28 32.11 4.33
CA LEU A 312 -7.84 32.36 5.71
C LEU A 312 -6.53 31.61 6.02
N VAL A 313 -6.44 30.36 5.60
CA VAL A 313 -5.23 29.53 5.71
C VAL A 313 -4.03 30.18 5.01
N THR A 314 -4.23 30.76 3.82
CA THR A 314 -3.14 31.43 3.07
C THR A 314 -2.60 32.65 3.81
N PHE A 315 -3.44 33.34 4.58
CA PHE A 315 -3.03 34.46 5.45
C PHE A 315 -2.49 34.01 6.82
N GLY A 316 -2.37 32.69 7.07
CA GLY A 316 -1.86 32.14 8.34
C GLY A 316 -2.91 31.98 9.44
N PHE A 317 -4.20 32.11 9.12
CA PHE A 317 -5.26 31.84 10.10
C PHE A 317 -5.53 30.34 10.19
N HIS A 318 -5.43 29.82 11.42
CA HIS A 318 -5.72 28.43 11.74
C HIS A 318 -6.99 28.33 12.59
N LEU A 319 -8.16 28.34 11.92
CA LEU A 319 -9.46 28.35 12.61
C LEU A 319 -9.71 27.13 13.51
N HIS A 320 -9.08 25.98 13.22
CA HIS A 320 -9.14 24.79 14.08
C HIS A 320 -8.58 25.02 15.49
N ASN A 321 -7.74 26.04 15.70
CA ASN A 321 -7.24 26.41 17.02
C ASN A 321 -8.24 27.24 17.83
N ALA A 322 -9.20 27.88 17.17
CA ALA A 322 -10.16 28.80 17.80
C ALA A 322 -11.59 28.24 17.83
N ILE A 323 -11.97 27.44 16.84
CA ILE A 323 -13.30 26.89 16.65
C ILE A 323 -13.23 25.36 16.82
N PRO A 324 -13.71 24.82 17.95
CA PRO A 324 -13.76 23.37 18.17
C PRO A 324 -14.52 22.65 17.06
N GLY A 325 -13.97 21.53 16.59
CA GLY A 325 -14.54 20.73 15.49
C GLY A 325 -14.30 21.30 14.09
N PHE A 326 -13.62 22.44 13.97
CA PHE A 326 -13.25 22.98 12.66
C PHE A 326 -12.10 22.15 12.05
N PRO A 327 -12.17 21.79 10.76
CA PRO A 327 -11.22 20.86 10.15
C PRO A 327 -9.79 21.43 10.08
N VAL A 328 -8.82 20.58 10.40
CA VAL A 328 -7.39 20.86 10.21
C VAL A 328 -7.07 20.78 8.71
N PRO A 329 -6.46 21.81 8.10
CA PRO A 329 -6.01 21.74 6.71
C PRO A 329 -4.91 20.68 6.55
N LYS A 330 -4.96 19.91 5.46
CA LYS A 330 -3.96 18.88 5.15
C LYS A 330 -2.96 19.43 4.13
N PHE A 331 -1.67 19.49 4.47
CA PHE A 331 -0.62 20.00 3.59
C PHE A 331 0.42 18.97 3.16
N ASP A 332 0.33 17.74 3.69
CA ASP A 332 1.41 16.76 3.57
C ASP A 332 1.28 15.88 2.32
N LEU A 333 2.46 15.55 1.78
CA LEU A 333 2.67 14.53 0.76
C LEU A 333 2.39 13.11 1.23
N THR A 334 2.43 12.90 2.56
CA THR A 334 2.26 11.58 3.15
C THR A 334 0.78 11.22 3.12
N GLU A 335 0.42 10.21 2.33
CA GLU A 335 -0.87 9.55 2.48
C GLU A 335 -0.85 8.77 3.80
N PRO A 336 -1.67 9.16 4.80
CA PRO A 336 -1.75 8.43 6.06
C PRO A 336 -2.50 7.11 5.86
N SER A 337 -2.18 6.12 6.69
CA SER A 337 -2.90 4.85 6.70
C SER A 337 -4.38 5.01 7.03
N TYR A 338 -5.18 4.07 6.57
CA TYR A 338 -6.61 4.02 6.92
C TYR A 338 -6.81 4.00 8.44
N GLU A 339 -6.02 3.21 9.18
CA GLU A 339 -6.10 3.13 10.64
C GLU A 339 -5.71 4.45 11.30
N LEU A 340 -4.72 5.15 10.76
CA LEU A 340 -4.30 6.45 11.28
C LEU A 340 -5.43 7.48 11.09
N VAL A 341 -6.00 7.57 9.88
CA VAL A 341 -7.15 8.45 9.61
C VAL A 341 -8.32 8.11 10.53
N LYS A 342 -8.64 6.82 10.69
CA LYS A 342 -9.73 6.38 11.56
C LYS A 342 -9.50 6.68 13.03
N SER A 343 -8.26 6.58 13.52
CA SER A 343 -7.95 6.90 14.92
C SER A 343 -8.13 8.38 15.25
N GLN A 344 -8.01 9.28 14.25
CA GLN A 344 -8.31 10.70 14.42
C GLN A 344 -9.81 11.03 14.30
N GLN A 345 -10.61 10.16 13.67
CA GLN A 345 -12.01 10.39 13.32
C GLN A 345 -13.01 9.69 14.26
N TRP A 346 -12.72 9.61 15.56
CA TRP A 346 -13.53 8.87 16.54
C TRP A 346 -15.03 9.25 16.55
N GLU A 347 -15.41 10.43 16.03
CA GLU A 347 -16.79 10.92 15.96
C GLU A 347 -17.56 10.58 14.66
N ASP A 348 -16.95 9.98 13.65
CA ASP A 348 -17.60 9.63 12.36
C ASP A 348 -18.38 8.29 12.43
N ILE A 349 -19.07 8.00 13.53
CA ILE A 349 -20.10 6.96 13.50
C ILE A 349 -21.24 7.50 12.63
N PRO A 350 -21.60 6.83 11.51
CA PRO A 350 -22.72 7.28 10.70
C PRO A 350 -23.94 7.45 11.61
N PRO A 351 -24.68 8.57 11.53
CA PRO A 351 -25.78 8.81 12.45
C PRO A 351 -26.77 7.65 12.35
N ILE A 352 -26.81 6.83 13.40
CA ILE A 352 -27.63 5.61 13.48
C ILE A 352 -29.09 6.00 13.70
N SER A 353 -29.32 7.16 14.32
CA SER A 353 -30.63 7.75 14.56
C SER A 353 -30.83 9.06 13.78
N GLY A 354 -32.08 9.40 13.49
CA GLY A 354 -32.44 10.69 12.88
C GLY A 354 -32.02 11.90 13.73
N VAL A 355 -31.97 11.75 15.06
CA VAL A 355 -31.48 12.81 15.98
C VAL A 355 -30.00 13.09 15.75
N GLN A 356 -29.17 12.04 15.68
CA GLN A 356 -27.74 12.19 15.39
C GLN A 356 -27.52 12.84 14.01
N GLN A 357 -28.34 12.48 13.02
CA GLN A 357 -28.26 13.09 11.69
C GLN A 357 -28.57 14.58 11.72
N GLN A 358 -29.56 14.98 12.53
CA GLN A 358 -29.92 16.37 12.71
C GLN A 358 -28.83 17.16 13.45
N VAL A 359 -28.20 16.59 14.48
CA VAL A 359 -27.05 17.20 15.17
C VAL A 359 -25.88 17.41 14.21
N ALA A 360 -25.52 16.38 13.44
CA ALA A 360 -24.46 16.47 12.43
C ALA A 360 -24.76 17.56 11.37
N ARG A 361 -26.03 17.68 10.95
CA ARG A 361 -26.47 18.74 10.03
C ARG A 361 -26.31 20.13 10.63
N GLN A 362 -26.68 20.32 11.90
CA GLN A 362 -26.53 21.60 12.61
C GLN A 362 -25.06 21.97 12.82
N ALA A 363 -24.22 21.02 13.25
CA ALA A 363 -22.78 21.22 13.39
C ALA A 363 -22.13 21.62 12.05
N LYS A 364 -22.46 20.93 10.96
CA LYS A 364 -21.98 21.28 9.62
C LYS A 364 -22.45 22.67 9.16
N ALA A 365 -23.68 23.06 9.48
CA ALA A 365 -24.19 24.39 9.17
C ALA A 365 -23.45 25.48 9.98
N PHE A 366 -23.17 25.21 11.26
CA PHE A 366 -22.42 26.13 12.13
C PHE A 366 -20.98 26.36 11.65
N LEU A 367 -20.30 25.30 11.21
CA LEU A 367 -18.92 25.38 10.70
C LEU A 367 -18.83 25.91 9.27
N SER A 368 -19.95 26.12 8.58
CA SER A 368 -19.95 26.60 7.20
C SER A 368 -19.73 28.12 7.13
N LEU A 369 -18.60 28.52 6.57
CA LEU A 369 -18.34 29.91 6.16
C LEU A 369 -18.90 30.13 4.74
N GLY A 370 -19.33 31.36 4.44
CA GLY A 370 -20.07 31.69 3.21
C GLY A 370 -19.47 31.09 1.93
N LYS A 371 -20.33 30.51 1.09
CA LYS A 371 -19.92 29.99 -0.22
C LYS A 371 -19.70 31.14 -1.19
N MET A 372 -18.49 31.29 -1.72
CA MET A 372 -18.33 32.02 -2.98
C MET A 372 -18.95 31.21 -4.12
N ALA A 373 -19.30 31.86 -5.23
CA ALA A 373 -19.94 31.19 -6.36
C ALA A 373 -19.08 30.02 -6.84
N GLU A 374 -19.59 28.80 -6.71
CA GLU A 374 -18.93 27.59 -7.15
C GLU A 374 -18.77 27.66 -8.68
N VAL A 375 -17.55 27.73 -9.18
CA VAL A 375 -17.28 27.55 -10.61
C VAL A 375 -17.58 26.08 -10.92
N GLN A 376 -18.81 25.79 -11.31
CA GLN A 376 -19.24 24.46 -11.75
C GLN A 376 -18.52 24.14 -13.07
N VAL A 377 -17.28 23.65 -13.00
CA VAL A 377 -16.66 22.99 -14.14
C VAL A 377 -17.55 21.78 -14.44
N SER A 378 -18.24 21.82 -15.58
CA SER A 378 -19.14 20.79 -16.10
C SER A 378 -18.52 19.39 -16.00
N ARG A 379 -18.69 18.72 -14.86
CA ARG A 379 -18.42 17.30 -14.68
C ARG A 379 -19.72 16.66 -14.22
N ARG A 380 -20.14 15.62 -14.94
CA ARG A 380 -21.36 14.86 -14.63
C ARG A 380 -21.28 14.42 -13.16
N LYS A 381 -22.06 15.05 -12.28
CA LYS A 381 -22.30 14.53 -10.94
C LYS A 381 -22.95 13.16 -11.11
N SER A 382 -22.22 12.06 -10.90
CA SER A 382 -22.84 10.75 -10.73
C SER A 382 -23.54 10.72 -9.37
N SER A 383 -24.69 11.40 -9.28
CA SER A 383 -25.51 11.40 -8.08
C SER A 383 -26.11 10.01 -7.89
N GLY A 384 -25.63 9.25 -6.91
CA GLY A 384 -26.25 8.01 -6.45
C GLY A 384 -25.37 6.76 -6.42
N GLU A 385 -24.10 6.84 -6.83
CA GLU A 385 -23.21 5.67 -6.79
C GLU A 385 -22.73 5.37 -5.36
N LYS A 386 -22.87 4.11 -4.95
CA LYS A 386 -22.47 3.64 -3.63
C LYS A 386 -20.95 3.67 -3.50
N SER A 387 -20.44 4.14 -2.35
CA SER A 387 -19.00 4.33 -2.10
C SER A 387 -18.15 3.04 -2.23
N TRP A 388 -18.78 1.88 -2.06
CA TRP A 388 -18.13 0.56 -2.17
C TRP A 388 -18.13 -0.01 -3.60
N LEU A 389 -18.83 0.60 -4.56
CA LEU A 389 -18.88 0.11 -5.93
C LEU A 389 -17.88 0.89 -6.79
N TRP A 390 -16.71 0.31 -7.03
CA TRP A 390 -15.63 0.97 -7.80
C TRP A 390 -15.66 0.61 -9.29
N PHE A 391 -16.05 -0.62 -9.60
CA PHE A 391 -16.08 -1.16 -10.96
C PHE A 391 -17.50 -1.51 -11.39
N ALA A 392 -17.66 -1.80 -12.68
CA ALA A 392 -18.91 -2.31 -13.21
C ALA A 392 -19.33 -3.60 -12.50
N THR A 393 -20.62 -3.71 -12.15
CA THR A 393 -21.17 -4.91 -11.53
C THR A 393 -21.22 -6.06 -12.53
N VAL A 394 -20.75 -7.23 -12.12
CA VAL A 394 -21.00 -8.50 -12.84
C VAL A 394 -22.37 -9.06 -12.43
N LYS A 395 -22.93 -9.96 -13.25
CA LYS A 395 -24.15 -10.68 -12.85
C LYS A 395 -23.85 -11.49 -11.57
N SER A 396 -24.82 -11.51 -10.67
CA SER A 396 -24.73 -12.25 -9.40
C SER A 396 -25.33 -13.64 -9.54
N LEU A 397 -24.81 -14.60 -8.77
CA LEU A 397 -25.47 -15.90 -8.55
C LEU A 397 -26.84 -15.73 -7.89
N ILE A 398 -26.96 -14.72 -7.03
CA ILE A 398 -28.23 -14.30 -6.42
C ILE A 398 -28.85 -13.23 -7.31
N GLY A 399 -29.70 -13.66 -8.23
CA GLY A 399 -30.31 -12.78 -9.22
C GLY A 399 -31.40 -11.85 -8.67
N LYS A 400 -31.84 -10.94 -9.54
CA LYS A 400 -32.94 -10.01 -9.23
C LYS A 400 -34.20 -10.78 -8.83
N GLY A 401 -34.86 -10.35 -7.76
CA GLY A 401 -36.07 -10.99 -7.25
C GLY A 401 -35.82 -12.13 -6.27
N VAL A 402 -34.57 -12.49 -5.98
CA VAL A 402 -34.22 -13.43 -4.91
C VAL A 402 -33.83 -12.66 -3.65
N MET A 403 -34.50 -12.95 -2.55
CA MET A 403 -34.07 -12.57 -1.21
C MET A 403 -33.15 -13.67 -0.66
N LEU A 404 -32.03 -13.25 -0.10
CA LEU A 404 -31.10 -14.10 0.64
C LEU A 404 -30.85 -13.46 2.00
N ALA A 405 -31.07 -14.21 3.08
CA ALA A 405 -30.75 -13.81 4.43
C ALA A 405 -29.92 -14.89 5.11
N VAL A 406 -28.88 -14.48 5.83
CA VAL A 406 -28.08 -15.37 6.68
C VAL A 406 -28.25 -14.87 8.12
N ASN A 407 -28.84 -15.70 8.98
CA ASN A 407 -29.06 -15.38 10.38
C ASN A 407 -28.48 -16.49 11.25
N GLN A 408 -27.48 -16.16 12.06
CA GLN A 408 -26.73 -17.13 12.88
C GLN A 408 -26.24 -18.33 12.06
N GLY A 409 -25.63 -18.05 10.90
CA GLY A 409 -25.22 -19.05 9.90
C GLY A 409 -26.35 -19.70 9.10
N LYS A 410 -27.63 -19.68 9.52
CA LYS A 410 -28.71 -20.32 8.76
C LYS A 410 -29.16 -19.46 7.57
N VAL A 411 -29.18 -20.06 6.39
CA VAL A 411 -29.59 -19.41 5.14
C VAL A 411 -31.09 -19.56 4.93
N GLN A 412 -31.76 -18.45 4.68
CA GLN A 412 -33.15 -18.39 4.23
C GLN A 412 -33.21 -17.67 2.88
N THR A 413 -33.98 -18.24 1.96
CA THR A 413 -34.23 -17.62 0.66
C THR A 413 -35.72 -17.44 0.45
N ASN A 414 -36.09 -16.37 -0.25
CA ASN A 414 -37.45 -16.18 -0.76
C ASN A 414 -37.37 -15.64 -2.19
N VAL A 415 -38.34 -16.00 -3.02
CA VAL A 415 -38.33 -15.71 -4.45
C VAL A 415 -39.56 -14.88 -4.79
N LEU A 416 -39.35 -13.76 -5.47
CA LEU A 416 -40.40 -12.91 -6.02
C LEU A 416 -40.71 -13.32 -7.47
N ASN A 417 -41.90 -13.00 -7.96
CA ASN A 417 -42.37 -13.37 -9.30
C ASN A 417 -41.50 -12.85 -10.46
N ILE A 418 -40.64 -11.86 -10.21
CA ILE A 418 -39.71 -11.31 -11.20
C ILE A 418 -38.42 -12.13 -11.35
N ALA A 419 -38.20 -13.15 -10.52
CA ALA A 419 -37.00 -13.96 -10.53
C ALA A 419 -36.96 -14.92 -11.73
N ASN A 420 -35.80 -15.01 -12.37
CA ASN A 420 -35.54 -15.97 -13.44
C ASN A 420 -35.46 -17.40 -12.88
N GLU A 421 -35.99 -18.41 -13.58
CA GLU A 421 -35.93 -19.83 -13.23
C GLU A 421 -34.56 -20.30 -12.72
N ASP A 422 -33.46 -19.87 -13.34
CA ASP A 422 -32.12 -20.29 -12.91
C ASP A 422 -31.75 -19.72 -11.54
N CYS A 423 -32.21 -18.50 -11.24
CA CYS A 423 -32.03 -17.89 -9.92
C CYS A 423 -32.92 -18.59 -8.88
N ILE A 424 -34.10 -19.08 -9.28
CA ILE A 424 -34.97 -19.90 -8.43
C ILE A 424 -34.27 -21.22 -8.07
N LYS A 425 -33.62 -21.88 -9.03
CA LYS A 425 -32.84 -23.10 -8.79
C LYS A 425 -31.71 -22.86 -7.79
N VAL A 426 -30.92 -21.79 -7.97
CA VAL A 426 -29.84 -21.42 -7.03
C VAL A 426 -30.41 -21.12 -5.64
N ALA A 427 -31.50 -20.36 -5.55
CA ALA A 427 -32.16 -20.05 -4.28
C ALA A 427 -32.62 -21.32 -3.55
N ALA A 428 -33.25 -22.25 -4.26
CA ALA A 428 -33.69 -23.53 -3.70
C ALA A 428 -32.52 -24.35 -3.12
N VAL A 429 -31.40 -24.42 -3.85
CA VAL A 429 -30.18 -25.10 -3.42
C VAL A 429 -29.56 -24.45 -2.18
N LEU A 430 -29.63 -23.12 -2.04
CA LEU A 430 -29.12 -22.42 -0.84
C LEU A 430 -30.10 -22.44 0.34
N ASN A 431 -31.39 -22.59 0.09
CA ASN A 431 -32.42 -22.49 1.13
C ASN A 431 -32.22 -23.54 2.24
N ASN A 432 -32.27 -23.14 3.51
CA ASN A 432 -32.00 -23.98 4.68
C ASN A 432 -30.58 -24.56 4.76
N ALA A 433 -29.65 -24.11 3.93
CA ALA A 433 -28.23 -24.39 4.16
C ALA A 433 -27.71 -23.64 5.39
N TYR A 434 -26.57 -24.07 5.91
CA TYR A 434 -25.83 -23.37 6.95
C TYR A 434 -24.54 -22.82 6.34
N TYR A 435 -24.35 -21.51 6.37
CA TYR A 435 -23.17 -20.81 5.92
C TYR A 435 -22.05 -20.93 6.95
N LEU A 436 -20.84 -21.22 6.47
CA LEU A 436 -19.66 -21.28 7.31
C LEU A 436 -19.02 -19.90 7.42
N GLU A 437 -19.49 -19.13 8.40
CA GLU A 437 -18.96 -17.81 8.73
C GLU A 437 -17.44 -17.85 8.96
N ASN A 438 -16.73 -16.85 8.45
CA ASN A 438 -15.26 -16.69 8.51
C ASN A 438 -14.43 -17.80 7.85
N LEU A 439 -15.07 -18.74 7.14
CA LEU A 439 -14.40 -19.78 6.36
C LEU A 439 -14.71 -19.57 4.88
N HIS A 440 -14.21 -18.48 4.31
CA HIS A 440 -14.25 -18.21 2.87
C HIS A 440 -12.87 -17.79 2.41
N PHE A 441 -12.49 -18.16 1.18
CA PHE A 441 -11.12 -18.03 0.71
C PHE A 441 -11.08 -17.67 -0.78
N THR A 442 -10.00 -17.02 -1.22
CA THR A 442 -9.72 -16.84 -2.64
C THR A 442 -8.91 -18.03 -3.16
N VAL A 443 -9.57 -18.99 -3.79
CA VAL A 443 -8.95 -20.24 -4.28
C VAL A 443 -8.84 -20.18 -5.80
N GLU A 444 -7.61 -20.21 -6.33
CA GLU A 444 -7.35 -20.13 -7.79
C GLU A 444 -8.02 -18.91 -8.46
N GLY A 445 -8.06 -17.77 -7.76
CA GLY A 445 -8.70 -16.55 -8.22
C GLY A 445 -10.23 -16.51 -8.07
N LYS A 446 -10.84 -17.52 -7.44
CA LYS A 446 -12.27 -17.56 -7.13
C LYS A 446 -12.55 -17.21 -5.67
N ASP A 447 -13.44 -16.26 -5.44
CA ASP A 447 -14.04 -15.97 -4.13
C ASP A 447 -14.99 -17.12 -3.75
N THR A 448 -14.52 -17.99 -2.87
CA THR A 448 -15.11 -19.29 -2.59
C THR A 448 -15.77 -19.30 -1.22
N HIS A 449 -17.08 -19.51 -1.21
CA HIS A 449 -17.91 -19.58 -0.01
C HIS A 449 -18.46 -21.00 0.20
N TYR A 450 -18.54 -21.42 1.47
CA TYR A 450 -18.92 -22.78 1.82
C TYR A 450 -20.21 -22.84 2.64
N PHE A 451 -21.07 -23.77 2.27
CA PHE A 451 -22.37 -24.01 2.88
C PHE A 451 -22.54 -25.51 3.11
N ILE A 452 -23.33 -25.87 4.12
CA ILE A 452 -23.68 -27.27 4.41
C ILE A 452 -25.18 -27.47 4.49
N LYS A 453 -25.65 -28.62 3.99
CA LYS A 453 -27.00 -29.16 4.21
C LYS A 453 -26.90 -30.54 4.83
N THR A 454 -27.57 -30.73 5.96
CA THR A 454 -27.67 -32.03 6.63
C THR A 454 -28.76 -32.92 6.02
N THR A 455 -29.61 -32.36 5.16
CA THR A 455 -30.63 -33.09 4.40
C THR A 455 -30.00 -33.84 3.22
N SER A 456 -30.80 -34.72 2.62
CA SER A 456 -30.40 -35.49 1.46
C SER A 456 -30.34 -34.62 0.18
N PRO A 457 -29.38 -34.84 -0.73
CA PRO A 457 -29.20 -33.97 -1.91
C PRO A 457 -30.24 -34.16 -3.02
N GLU A 458 -31.05 -35.23 -3.02
CA GLU A 458 -31.89 -35.65 -4.16
C GLU A 458 -32.92 -34.59 -4.58
N SER A 459 -33.50 -33.86 -3.63
CA SER A 459 -34.44 -32.76 -3.92
C SER A 459 -33.76 -31.62 -4.71
N ASP A 460 -32.57 -31.23 -4.28
CA ASP A 460 -31.82 -30.13 -4.89
C ASP A 460 -31.22 -30.56 -6.25
N LEU A 461 -30.70 -31.78 -6.34
CA LEU A 461 -30.22 -32.36 -7.60
C LEU A 461 -31.34 -32.57 -8.62
N GLY A 462 -32.55 -32.94 -8.17
CA GLY A 462 -33.75 -32.99 -9.00
C GLY A 462 -34.14 -31.62 -9.55
N THR A 463 -34.07 -30.58 -8.70
CA THR A 463 -34.31 -29.18 -9.10
C THR A 463 -33.31 -28.70 -10.16
N LEU A 464 -32.04 -29.06 -10.01
CA LEU A 464 -30.98 -28.75 -10.98
C LEU A 464 -31.05 -29.61 -12.27
N ARG A 465 -31.79 -30.73 -12.22
CA ARG A 465 -31.79 -31.80 -13.23
C ARG A 465 -30.36 -32.22 -13.57
N LEU A 466 -29.57 -32.50 -12.54
CA LEU A 466 -28.16 -32.88 -12.65
C LEU A 466 -27.79 -33.83 -11.51
N THR A 467 -27.30 -35.03 -11.84
CA THR A 467 -26.92 -36.05 -10.84
C THR A 467 -25.42 -36.07 -10.57
N SER A 468 -24.60 -35.78 -11.58
CA SER A 468 -23.14 -35.69 -11.50
C SER A 468 -22.59 -34.92 -12.71
N GLY A 469 -21.37 -34.41 -12.61
CA GLY A 469 -20.71 -33.69 -13.69
C GLY A 469 -21.04 -32.20 -13.69
N ARG A 470 -20.87 -31.53 -14.84
CA ARG A 470 -21.00 -30.07 -14.98
C ARG A 470 -22.13 -29.71 -15.94
N LYS A 471 -22.88 -28.66 -15.61
CA LYS A 471 -23.95 -28.09 -16.44
C LYS A 471 -23.90 -26.57 -16.38
N ALA A 472 -23.99 -25.91 -17.53
CA ALA A 472 -24.24 -24.47 -17.58
C ALA A 472 -25.76 -24.22 -17.60
N LEU A 473 -26.22 -23.28 -16.77
CA LEU A 473 -27.58 -22.74 -16.80
C LEU A 473 -27.69 -21.66 -17.89
N GLU A 474 -28.92 -21.27 -18.26
CA GLU A 474 -29.16 -20.34 -19.38
C GLU A 474 -28.61 -18.94 -19.09
N ASN A 475 -28.60 -18.54 -17.82
CA ASN A 475 -28.01 -17.29 -17.37
C ASN A 475 -26.47 -17.29 -17.30
N GLY A 476 -25.81 -18.40 -17.65
CA GLY A 476 -24.36 -18.58 -17.67
C GLY A 476 -23.74 -19.09 -16.37
N ILE A 477 -24.55 -19.46 -15.37
CA ILE A 477 -24.07 -20.06 -14.13
C ILE A 477 -23.59 -21.48 -14.41
N ASN A 478 -22.36 -21.80 -13.98
CA ASN A 478 -21.84 -23.15 -14.04
C ASN A 478 -22.16 -23.88 -12.75
N VAL A 479 -22.83 -25.03 -12.87
CA VAL A 479 -23.14 -25.92 -11.75
C VAL A 479 -22.33 -27.20 -11.93
N THR A 480 -21.53 -27.56 -10.94
CA THR A 480 -20.76 -28.81 -10.91
C THR A 480 -21.23 -29.64 -9.72
N VAL A 481 -21.59 -30.89 -9.96
CA VAL A 481 -22.01 -31.85 -8.93
C VAL A 481 -20.97 -32.97 -8.86
N SER A 482 -20.33 -33.09 -7.70
CA SER A 482 -19.47 -34.23 -7.38
C SER A 482 -20.12 -35.08 -6.29
N GLN A 483 -20.02 -36.40 -6.43
CA GLN A 483 -20.56 -37.33 -5.45
C GLN A 483 -19.49 -38.36 -5.10
N SER A 484 -19.38 -38.65 -3.81
CA SER A 484 -18.45 -39.64 -3.29
C SER A 484 -19.12 -40.46 -2.20
N THR A 485 -18.73 -41.72 -2.08
CA THR A 485 -19.22 -42.62 -1.05
C THR A 485 -18.03 -43.12 -0.25
N THR A 486 -18.02 -42.88 1.06
CA THR A 486 -16.96 -43.39 1.95
C THR A 486 -17.56 -44.02 3.19
N VAL A 487 -16.82 -44.93 3.82
CA VAL A 487 -17.23 -45.57 5.07
C VAL A 487 -16.73 -44.72 6.23
N VAL A 488 -17.64 -44.09 6.97
CA VAL A 488 -17.34 -43.29 8.16
C VAL A 488 -17.93 -44.01 9.38
N ASN A 489 -17.10 -44.31 10.38
CA ASN A 489 -17.49 -45.05 11.59
C ASN A 489 -18.21 -46.38 11.28
N GLY A 490 -17.73 -47.12 10.27
CA GLY A 490 -18.30 -48.41 9.86
C GLY A 490 -19.63 -48.33 9.09
N ARG A 491 -20.14 -47.13 8.78
CA ARG A 491 -21.34 -46.92 7.95
C ARG A 491 -20.98 -46.27 6.62
N THR A 492 -21.52 -46.80 5.54
CA THR A 492 -21.41 -46.19 4.20
C THR A 492 -22.20 -44.87 4.19
N ARG A 493 -21.51 -43.76 3.96
CA ARG A 493 -22.10 -42.42 3.88
C ARG A 493 -21.87 -41.85 2.49
N ARG A 494 -22.93 -41.31 1.89
CA ARG A 494 -22.86 -40.63 0.58
C ARG A 494 -22.73 -39.14 0.82
N PHE A 495 -21.78 -38.54 0.13
CA PHE A 495 -21.53 -37.10 0.12
C PHE A 495 -21.81 -36.57 -1.28
N ALA A 496 -22.35 -35.37 -1.34
CA ALA A 496 -22.46 -34.60 -2.56
C ALA A 496 -21.92 -33.20 -2.32
N ASP A 497 -21.22 -32.65 -3.29
CA ASP A 497 -20.83 -31.24 -3.32
C ASP A 497 -21.39 -30.61 -4.59
N VAL A 498 -22.13 -29.52 -4.41
CA VAL A 498 -22.71 -28.72 -5.49
C VAL A 498 -21.99 -27.39 -5.53
N GLU A 499 -21.10 -27.21 -6.51
CA GLU A 499 -20.43 -25.94 -6.81
C GLU A 499 -21.31 -25.14 -7.78
N MET A 500 -21.70 -23.93 -7.39
CA MET A 500 -22.36 -22.95 -8.26
C MET A 500 -21.39 -21.79 -8.49
N GLN A 501 -20.96 -21.59 -9.73
CA GLN A 501 -19.93 -20.63 -10.09
C GLN A 501 -20.44 -19.64 -11.15
N TYR A 502 -20.17 -18.35 -10.95
CA TYR A 502 -20.31 -17.32 -11.97
C TYR A 502 -19.18 -16.31 -11.86
N GLY A 503 -18.38 -16.16 -12.93
CA GLY A 503 -17.17 -15.36 -12.90
C GLY A 503 -16.20 -15.84 -11.81
N ALA A 504 -15.76 -14.92 -10.96
CA ALA A 504 -14.89 -15.21 -9.81
C ALA A 504 -15.67 -15.72 -8.58
N LEU A 505 -16.99 -15.62 -8.52
CA LEU A 505 -17.76 -16.08 -7.36
C LEU A 505 -18.05 -17.58 -7.46
N ALA A 506 -17.76 -18.33 -6.39
CA ALA A 506 -18.05 -19.75 -6.26
C ALA A 506 -18.73 -20.05 -4.92
N LEU A 507 -19.88 -20.73 -4.96
CA LEU A 507 -20.60 -21.20 -3.78
C LEU A 507 -20.61 -22.72 -3.77
N HIS A 508 -20.06 -23.33 -2.72
CA HIS A 508 -20.10 -24.78 -2.50
C HIS A 508 -21.19 -25.12 -1.49
N VAL A 509 -22.09 -26.02 -1.86
CA VAL A 509 -23.09 -26.59 -0.94
C VAL A 509 -22.81 -28.07 -0.78
N ARG A 510 -22.36 -28.45 0.43
CA ARG A 510 -21.98 -29.82 0.75
C ARG A 510 -23.07 -30.53 1.53
N TYR A 511 -23.31 -31.78 1.16
CA TYR A 511 -24.36 -32.64 1.71
C TYR A 511 -23.77 -33.85 2.41
N GLY A 512 -24.48 -34.32 3.42
CA GLY A 512 -24.15 -35.57 4.09
C GLY A 512 -22.91 -35.47 4.98
N MET A 513 -22.54 -34.29 5.50
CA MET A 513 -21.54 -34.11 6.57
C MET A 513 -22.18 -33.41 7.77
N THR A 514 -21.56 -33.50 8.95
CA THR A 514 -21.89 -32.59 10.06
C THR A 514 -21.18 -31.25 9.88
N LEU A 515 -21.63 -30.22 10.59
CA LEU A 515 -21.03 -28.90 10.55
C LEU A 515 -19.54 -28.94 10.93
N ASP A 516 -19.21 -29.65 12.01
CA ASP A 516 -17.84 -29.71 12.53
C ASP A 516 -16.91 -30.51 11.62
N GLU A 517 -17.40 -31.60 11.02
CA GLU A 517 -16.64 -32.38 10.04
C GLU A 517 -16.27 -31.52 8.81
N GLU A 518 -17.22 -30.69 8.34
CA GLU A 518 -16.99 -29.83 7.17
C GLU A 518 -16.05 -28.67 7.49
N LYS A 519 -16.19 -28.04 8.66
CA LYS A 519 -15.25 -27.02 9.15
C LYS A 519 -13.82 -27.56 9.22
N ALA A 520 -13.64 -28.74 9.84
CA ALA A 520 -12.34 -29.38 9.94
C ALA A 520 -11.74 -29.70 8.57
N ARG A 521 -12.56 -30.17 7.63
CA ARG A 521 -12.14 -30.46 6.26
C ARG A 521 -11.67 -29.21 5.51
N ILE A 522 -12.40 -28.12 5.59
CA ILE A 522 -12.05 -26.85 4.93
C ILE A 522 -10.77 -26.27 5.51
N LEU A 523 -10.63 -26.27 6.83
CA LEU A 523 -9.41 -25.80 7.51
C LEU A 523 -8.19 -26.65 7.15
N GLU A 524 -8.34 -27.98 7.00
CA GLU A 524 -7.25 -28.85 6.55
C GLU A 524 -6.87 -28.57 5.09
N GLN A 525 -7.85 -28.33 4.21
CA GLN A 525 -7.56 -27.93 2.83
C GLN A 525 -6.86 -26.56 2.76
N ALA A 526 -7.30 -25.60 3.58
CA ALA A 526 -6.66 -24.30 3.71
C ALA A 526 -5.21 -24.44 4.19
N ARG A 527 -4.98 -25.27 5.23
CA ARG A 527 -3.64 -25.61 5.74
C ARG A 527 -2.74 -26.20 4.66
N GLN A 528 -3.25 -27.13 3.86
CA GLN A 528 -2.48 -27.74 2.78
C GLN A 528 -2.04 -26.70 1.73
N ARG A 529 -2.92 -25.76 1.37
CA ARG A 529 -2.58 -24.63 0.49
C ARG A 529 -1.54 -23.69 1.12
N ALA A 530 -1.71 -23.33 2.39
CA ALA A 530 -0.74 -22.49 3.11
C ALA A 530 0.65 -23.15 3.14
N LEU A 531 0.71 -24.44 3.48
CA LEU A 531 1.96 -25.21 3.53
C LEU A 531 2.60 -25.36 2.17
N SER A 532 1.84 -25.71 1.12
CA SER A 532 2.39 -25.87 -0.22
C SER A 532 2.97 -24.55 -0.75
N SER A 533 2.25 -23.45 -0.54
CA SER A 533 2.70 -22.12 -0.93
C SER A 533 3.91 -21.65 -0.11
N ALA A 534 3.92 -21.88 1.21
CA ALA A 534 5.07 -21.56 2.05
C ALA A 534 6.34 -22.32 1.63
N TRP A 535 6.24 -23.64 1.42
CA TRP A 535 7.37 -24.45 0.97
C TRP A 535 7.83 -24.08 -0.44
N ALA A 536 6.91 -23.80 -1.37
CA ALA A 536 7.25 -23.36 -2.72
C ALA A 536 8.00 -22.01 -2.71
N ARG A 537 7.54 -21.05 -1.89
CA ARG A 537 8.22 -19.75 -1.73
C ARG A 537 9.60 -19.92 -1.11
N GLU A 538 9.75 -20.78 -0.11
CA GLU A 538 11.03 -21.05 0.52
C GLU A 538 12.02 -21.74 -0.43
N GLN A 539 11.54 -22.72 -1.21
CA GLN A 539 12.34 -23.37 -2.24
C GLN A 539 12.81 -22.38 -3.30
N GLN A 540 11.92 -21.46 -3.72
CA GLN A 540 12.26 -20.43 -4.69
C GLN A 540 13.30 -19.45 -4.15
N ARG A 541 13.18 -19.00 -2.88
CA ARG A 541 14.20 -18.17 -2.22
C ARG A 541 15.57 -18.81 -2.24
N VAL A 542 15.67 -20.10 -1.86
CA VAL A 542 16.95 -20.83 -1.89
C VAL A 542 17.48 -20.97 -3.32
N ARG A 543 16.61 -21.19 -4.31
CA ARG A 543 17.01 -21.22 -5.73
C ARG A 543 17.58 -19.89 -6.21
N ASP A 544 17.03 -18.77 -5.74
CA ASP A 544 17.46 -17.41 -6.10
C ASP A 544 18.67 -16.91 -5.28
N GLY A 545 19.22 -17.77 -4.42
CA GLY A 545 20.32 -17.44 -3.51
C GLY A 545 19.94 -16.40 -2.46
N GLU A 546 18.65 -16.29 -2.15
CA GLU A 546 18.11 -15.39 -1.12
C GLU A 546 18.23 -16.01 0.27
N GLU A 547 18.12 -15.18 1.31
CA GLU A 547 18.00 -15.68 2.66
C GLU A 547 16.63 -16.34 2.83
N GLY A 548 16.63 -17.53 3.44
CA GLY A 548 15.40 -18.24 3.77
C GLY A 548 14.62 -17.56 4.88
N ALA A 549 13.35 -17.95 5.07
CA ALA A 549 12.60 -17.62 6.28
C ALA A 549 13.30 -18.12 7.56
N ARG A 550 14.22 -19.08 7.41
CA ARG A 550 15.10 -19.61 8.44
C ARG A 550 16.51 -19.83 7.88
N LEU A 551 17.49 -19.89 8.78
CA LEU A 551 18.84 -20.36 8.46
C LEU A 551 18.84 -21.87 8.20
N TRP A 552 18.96 -22.26 6.93
CA TRP A 552 19.15 -23.64 6.49
C TRP A 552 20.63 -23.98 6.34
N THR A 553 21.03 -25.16 6.80
CA THR A 553 22.33 -25.76 6.49
C THR A 553 22.43 -26.11 5.01
N GLU A 554 23.65 -26.27 4.48
CA GLU A 554 23.85 -26.65 3.06
C GLU A 554 23.21 -28.00 2.70
N GLY A 555 23.19 -28.96 3.62
CA GLY A 555 22.47 -30.23 3.44
C GLY A 555 20.95 -30.02 3.34
N GLU A 556 20.38 -29.21 4.22
CA GLU A 556 18.94 -28.88 4.22
C GLU A 556 18.55 -28.07 2.96
N LYS A 557 19.40 -27.14 2.50
CA LYS A 557 19.18 -26.41 1.23
C LYS A 557 19.13 -27.35 0.03
N ARG A 558 20.06 -28.30 -0.07
CA ARG A 558 20.05 -29.32 -1.14
C ARG A 558 18.78 -30.16 -1.10
N GLN A 559 18.34 -30.54 0.10
CA GLN A 559 17.11 -31.29 0.28
C GLN A 559 15.87 -30.48 -0.14
N LEU A 560 15.81 -29.21 0.25
CA LEU A 560 14.72 -28.31 -0.15
C LEU A 560 14.67 -28.15 -1.68
N LEU A 561 15.82 -28.00 -2.33
CA LEU A 561 15.89 -27.87 -3.79
C LEU A 561 15.47 -29.15 -4.53
N SER A 562 15.76 -30.34 -3.98
CA SER A 562 15.44 -31.62 -4.63
C SER A 562 14.04 -32.14 -4.32
N ALA A 563 13.59 -32.03 -3.06
CA ALA A 563 12.33 -32.61 -2.58
C ALA A 563 11.23 -31.58 -2.31
N GLY A 564 11.54 -30.28 -2.34
CA GLY A 564 10.59 -29.20 -2.03
C GLY A 564 10.27 -29.04 -0.54
N LYS A 565 10.84 -29.88 0.32
CA LYS A 565 10.69 -29.86 1.78
C LYS A 565 11.97 -30.33 2.46
N VAL A 566 12.13 -30.01 3.74
CA VAL A 566 13.26 -30.46 4.57
C VAL A 566 12.77 -31.48 5.59
N GLN A 567 13.44 -32.64 5.67
CA GLN A 567 13.04 -33.70 6.59
C GLN A 567 13.22 -33.26 8.05
N GLY A 568 12.25 -33.58 8.89
CA GLY A 568 12.24 -33.20 10.31
C GLY A 568 11.69 -31.80 10.59
N TYR A 569 11.36 -31.03 9.55
CA TYR A 569 10.66 -29.75 9.67
C TYR A 569 9.22 -29.88 9.17
N ASP A 570 8.32 -29.19 9.86
CA ASP A 570 6.95 -28.99 9.42
C ASP A 570 6.55 -27.52 9.59
N GLY A 571 5.48 -27.12 8.91
CA GLY A 571 4.93 -25.78 8.99
C GLY A 571 3.88 -25.66 10.09
N TYR A 572 4.02 -24.65 10.93
CA TYR A 572 3.10 -24.34 12.03
C TYR A 572 2.57 -22.92 11.86
N TYR A 573 1.31 -22.70 12.23
CA TYR A 573 0.71 -21.38 12.17
C TYR A 573 1.31 -20.46 13.22
N VAL A 574 1.73 -19.26 12.84
CA VAL A 574 2.22 -18.21 13.76
C VAL A 574 1.06 -17.72 14.63
N LEU A 575 -0.03 -17.27 14.01
CA LEU A 575 -1.30 -16.91 14.64
C LEU A 575 -2.28 -18.09 14.64
N SER A 576 -2.97 -18.31 15.76
CA SER A 576 -3.90 -19.45 15.89
C SER A 576 -5.08 -19.32 14.93
N VAL A 577 -5.29 -20.34 14.10
CA VAL A 577 -6.44 -20.42 13.18
C VAL A 577 -7.78 -20.65 13.89
N GLU A 578 -7.76 -21.00 15.19
CA GLU A 578 -8.99 -21.05 15.99
C GLU A 578 -9.55 -19.66 16.26
N GLN A 579 -8.66 -18.67 16.39
CA GLN A 579 -9.02 -17.26 16.59
C GLN A 579 -9.11 -16.49 15.28
N TYR A 580 -8.27 -16.85 14.29
CA TYR A 580 -8.14 -16.20 12.99
C TYR A 580 -8.32 -17.21 11.83
N PRO A 581 -9.50 -17.82 11.68
CA PRO A 581 -9.76 -18.81 10.64
C PRO A 581 -9.55 -18.28 9.21
N GLU A 582 -9.71 -16.96 9.01
CA GLU A 582 -9.46 -16.28 7.75
C GLU A 582 -7.98 -16.33 7.30
N LEU A 583 -7.05 -16.61 8.22
CA LEU A 583 -5.61 -16.77 7.92
C LEU A 583 -5.20 -18.22 7.65
N ALA A 584 -6.15 -19.15 7.57
CA ALA A 584 -5.85 -20.58 7.47
C ALA A 584 -5.14 -20.99 6.17
N ASP A 585 -5.37 -20.28 5.06
CA ASP A 585 -4.64 -20.53 3.79
C ASP A 585 -3.49 -19.54 3.53
N SER A 586 -3.22 -18.64 4.48
CA SER A 586 -2.14 -17.67 4.36
C SER A 586 -0.79 -18.31 4.59
N ALA A 587 0.01 -18.39 3.54
CA ALA A 587 1.39 -18.86 3.63
C ALA A 587 2.29 -17.92 4.47
N ASN A 588 1.92 -16.64 4.64
CA ASN A 588 2.64 -15.70 5.51
C ASN A 588 2.39 -15.97 7.00
N ASN A 589 1.35 -16.74 7.32
CA ASN A 589 1.06 -17.20 8.67
C ASN A 589 1.77 -18.53 9.01
N ILE A 590 2.66 -19.05 8.14
CA ILE A 590 3.38 -20.31 8.36
C ILE A 590 4.84 -20.05 8.77
N GLN A 591 5.30 -20.77 9.79
CA GLN A 591 6.72 -20.85 10.18
C GLN A 591 7.21 -22.30 10.21
N PHE A 592 8.45 -22.54 9.81
CA PHE A 592 9.05 -23.88 9.76
C PHE A 592 9.80 -24.23 11.04
N LEU A 593 9.34 -25.27 11.73
CA LEU A 593 9.90 -25.71 13.02
C LEU A 593 10.15 -27.22 13.03
N ARG A 594 11.12 -27.63 13.85
CA ARG A 594 11.33 -29.05 14.22
C ARG A 594 10.39 -29.44 15.36
N GLN A 595 10.09 -30.73 15.48
CA GLN A 595 9.27 -31.25 16.58
C GLN A 595 9.79 -30.86 17.98
N SER A 596 11.11 -30.80 18.14
CA SER A 596 11.78 -30.39 19.39
C SER A 596 11.56 -28.92 19.77
N GLU A 597 11.10 -28.08 18.84
CA GLU A 597 10.95 -26.63 19.02
C GLU A 597 9.52 -26.23 19.38
N ILE A 598 8.55 -27.12 19.17
CA ILE A 598 7.12 -26.86 19.36
C ILE A 598 6.81 -26.48 20.82
N GLY A 599 7.47 -27.10 21.79
CA GLY A 599 7.23 -26.88 23.23
C GLY A 599 7.93 -25.66 23.84
N LYS A 600 8.69 -24.88 23.05
CA LYS A 600 9.30 -23.61 23.49
C LYS A 600 8.43 -22.39 23.17
N ARG A 601 7.16 -22.63 22.84
CA ARG A 601 6.16 -21.63 22.44
C ARG A 601 5.55 -20.91 23.63
#